data_AF-A0A7S1HQQ4-F1
#
_entry.id   AF-A0A7S1HQQ4-F1
#
_cell.length_a   1.000
_cell.length_b   1.000
_cell.length_c   1.000
_cell.angle_alpha   90.00
_cell.angle_beta   90.00
_cell.angle_gamma   90.00
#
_symmetry.space_group_name_H-M   'P 1'
#
loop_
_entity.id
_entity.type
_entity.pdbx_description
1 polymer ?
#
loop_
_entity_poly.entity_id
_entity_poly.type
_entity_poly.pdbx_seq_one_letter_code
_entity_poly.pdbx_strand_id
1 'polypeptide(L)'
;MGGRQRNISICGLELDSSVIKKNKDVLMENDNGNNVERLAAALGYVAHIVQLLATYFDIPLRYPVKSNNSRSYVEESTSKNSKFPLYIDHRTYVERERTRFAYAVFLLNKDIEQILNAHGLDAYGVAPHQILNNLHKFLSFSN
;
A
#
# COMPACT_ATOMS: atom_id res chain seq x y z
N MET A 1 7.39 23.49 13.11
CA MET A 1 8.01 23.46 11.75
C MET A 1 7.32 22.36 10.96
N GLY A 2 6.66 22.72 9.86
CA GLY A 2 5.85 21.80 9.07
C GLY A 2 6.69 20.68 8.45
N GLY A 3 6.36 19.43 8.76
CA GLY A 3 6.99 18.28 8.13
C GLY A 3 6.76 18.34 6.62
N ARG A 4 7.85 18.44 5.86
CA ARG A 4 7.82 18.43 4.40
C ARG A 4 7.24 17.08 3.96
N GLN A 5 5.96 17.08 3.56
CA GLN A 5 5.31 15.93 2.94
C GLN A 5 6.12 15.61 1.68
N ARG A 6 6.85 14.50 1.68
CA ARG A 6 7.63 14.08 0.50
C ARG A 6 6.71 13.28 -0.40
N ASN A 7 6.36 13.84 -1.55
CA ASN A 7 5.65 13.11 -2.61
C ASN A 7 6.58 12.03 -3.13
N ILE A 8 6.20 10.77 -2.95
CA ILE A 8 6.92 9.62 -3.49
C ILE A 8 6.19 9.22 -4.76
N SER A 9 6.86 9.24 -5.90
CA SER A 9 6.30 8.75 -7.15
C SER A 9 6.90 7.39 -7.50
N ILE A 10 6.07 6.46 -7.96
CA ILE A 10 6.53 5.19 -8.54
C ILE A 10 6.20 5.24 -10.02
N CYS A 11 7.23 5.17 -10.88
CA CYS A 11 7.10 5.30 -12.33
C CYS A 11 6.39 6.60 -12.78
N GLY A 12 6.57 7.70 -12.04
CA GLY A 12 5.91 8.99 -12.34
C GLY A 12 4.48 9.11 -11.81
N LEU A 13 3.95 8.08 -11.14
CA LEU A 13 2.67 8.15 -10.43
C LEU A 13 2.93 8.59 -8.98
N GLU A 14 2.55 9.82 -8.64
CA GLU A 14 2.65 10.31 -7.27
C GLU A 14 1.72 9.53 -6.35
N LEU A 15 2.30 8.79 -5.41
CA LEU A 15 1.64 8.34 -4.19
C LEU A 15 1.67 9.52 -3.23
N ASP A 16 0.77 10.47 -3.43
CA ASP A 16 0.63 11.57 -2.48
C ASP A 16 0.18 10.97 -1.14
N SER A 17 1.00 11.12 -0.11
CA SER A 17 0.63 10.66 1.23
C SER A 17 -0.56 11.44 1.79
N SER A 18 -0.96 12.55 1.16
CA SER A 18 -2.24 13.24 1.36
C SER A 18 -3.43 12.51 0.72
N VAL A 19 -3.23 11.64 -0.27
CA VAL A 19 -4.23 10.63 -0.71
C VAL A 19 -4.39 9.52 0.35
N ILE A 20 -3.52 9.44 1.35
CA ILE A 20 -3.70 8.54 2.50
C ILE A 20 -4.05 9.32 3.79
N LYS A 21 -3.62 10.59 3.91
CA LYS A 21 -3.82 11.46 5.09
C LYS A 21 -5.06 12.36 5.01
N LYS A 22 -5.44 12.87 3.83
CA LYS A 22 -6.71 13.61 3.68
C LYS A 22 -7.79 12.55 3.68
N ASN A 23 -8.43 12.42 4.84
CA ASN A 23 -9.71 11.78 5.11
C ASN A 23 -10.12 10.70 4.11
N LYS A 24 -10.32 9.48 4.61
CA LYS A 24 -11.02 8.35 3.96
C LYS A 24 -12.22 8.77 3.09
N ASP A 25 -12.83 9.91 3.39
CA ASP A 25 -13.97 10.53 2.73
C ASP A 25 -13.61 11.51 1.57
N VAL A 26 -12.48 12.22 1.66
CA VAL A 26 -12.02 13.21 0.65
C VAL A 26 -11.41 12.56 -0.59
N LEU A 27 -10.91 11.32 -0.49
CA LEU A 27 -10.35 10.58 -1.63
C LEU A 27 -11.37 10.30 -2.75
N MET A 28 -12.67 10.47 -2.46
CA MET A 28 -13.73 9.83 -3.25
C MET A 28 -14.99 10.69 -3.42
N GLU A 29 -15.06 11.88 -2.83
CA GLU A 29 -16.21 12.79 -3.04
C GLU A 29 -16.02 13.76 -4.23
N ASN A 30 -14.82 13.88 -4.80
CA ASN A 30 -14.55 14.84 -5.90
C ASN A 30 -13.64 14.32 -7.02
N ASP A 31 -13.21 13.05 -7.00
CA ASP A 31 -12.19 12.57 -7.91
C ASP A 31 -12.76 11.87 -9.15
N ASN A 32 -12.49 12.47 -10.32
CA ASN A 32 -12.64 11.85 -11.64
C ASN A 32 -12.00 10.44 -11.58
N GLY A 33 -12.67 9.40 -12.09
CA GLY A 33 -12.23 7.99 -11.99
C GLY A 33 -10.75 7.71 -12.33
N ASN A 34 -10.12 8.59 -13.11
CA ASN A 34 -8.68 8.64 -13.38
C ASN A 34 -7.79 8.62 -12.12
N ASN A 35 -8.16 9.30 -11.03
CA ASN A 35 -7.33 9.35 -9.81
C ASN A 35 -7.37 8.03 -9.04
N VAL A 36 -8.53 7.37 -9.01
CA VAL A 36 -8.70 6.03 -8.41
C VAL A 36 -7.90 4.98 -9.19
N GLU A 37 -7.90 5.06 -10.53
CA GLU A 37 -7.10 4.17 -11.38
C GLU A 37 -5.59 4.38 -11.18
N ARG A 38 -5.14 5.63 -11.06
CA ARG A 38 -3.74 5.97 -10.75
C ARG A 38 -3.31 5.44 -9.40
N LEU A 39 -4.15 5.60 -8.37
CA LEU A 39 -3.90 5.05 -7.04
C LEU A 39 -3.80 3.53 -7.07
N ALA A 40 -4.73 2.87 -7.75
CA ALA A 40 -4.74 1.42 -7.90
C ALA A 40 -3.48 0.91 -8.63
N ALA A 41 -3.05 1.59 -9.71
CA ALA A 41 -1.82 1.26 -10.42
C ALA A 41 -0.58 1.44 -9.53
N ALA A 42 -0.51 2.55 -8.78
CA ALA A 42 0.60 2.83 -7.90
C ALA A 42 0.71 1.82 -6.75
N LEU A 43 -0.43 1.45 -6.12
CA LEU A 43 -0.47 0.37 -5.13
C LEU A 43 -0.14 -0.99 -5.74
N GLY A 44 -0.50 -1.23 -7.00
CA GLY A 44 -0.09 -2.40 -7.75
C GLY A 44 1.43 -2.50 -7.93
N TYR A 45 2.10 -1.39 -8.23
CA TYR A 45 3.56 -1.37 -8.26
C TYR A 45 4.18 -1.60 -6.89
N VAL A 46 3.64 -1.00 -5.83
CA VAL A 46 4.10 -1.26 -4.45
C VAL A 46 4.00 -2.75 -4.12
N ALA A 47 2.83 -3.36 -4.41
CA ALA A 47 2.60 -4.77 -4.21
C ALA A 47 3.64 -5.64 -4.94
N HIS A 48 3.97 -5.26 -6.17
CA HIS A 48 4.98 -5.96 -6.97
C HIS A 48 6.39 -5.82 -6.36
N ILE A 49 6.78 -4.61 -5.95
CA ILE A 49 8.08 -4.37 -5.30
C ILE A 49 8.19 -5.19 -4.01
N VAL A 50 7.16 -5.16 -3.15
CA VAL A 50 7.15 -5.93 -1.90
C VAL A 50 7.30 -7.43 -2.17
N GLN A 51 6.62 -7.95 -3.19
CA GLN A 51 6.75 -9.35 -3.61
C GLN A 51 8.16 -9.69 -4.09
N LEU A 52 8.79 -8.81 -4.87
CA LEU A 52 10.18 -8.99 -5.32
C LEU A 52 11.17 -8.95 -4.15
N LEU A 53 11.03 -7.99 -3.24
CA LEU A 53 11.88 -7.87 -2.05
C LEU A 53 11.77 -9.11 -1.18
N ALA A 54 10.55 -9.56 -0.87
CA ALA A 54 10.31 -10.78 -0.11
C ALA A 54 10.97 -12.01 -0.76
N THR A 55 10.85 -12.13 -2.08
CA THR A 55 11.46 -13.24 -2.84
C THR A 55 12.99 -13.15 -2.83
N TYR A 56 13.56 -11.96 -3.01
CA TYR A 56 15.00 -11.75 -3.08
C TYR A 56 15.69 -12.01 -1.73
N PHE A 57 15.06 -11.62 -0.63
CA PHE A 57 15.58 -11.80 0.73
C PHE A 57 15.13 -13.09 1.41
N ASP A 58 14.40 -13.96 0.69
CA ASP A 58 13.84 -15.21 1.23
C ASP A 58 12.99 -15.00 2.50
N ILE A 59 12.19 -13.93 2.51
CA ILE A 59 11.32 -13.57 3.63
C ILE A 59 9.88 -14.00 3.29
N PRO A 60 9.30 -15.00 3.98
CA PRO A 60 7.91 -15.38 3.77
C PRO A 60 6.97 -14.30 4.29
N LEU A 61 6.22 -13.63 3.41
CA LEU A 61 5.27 -12.58 3.79
C LEU A 61 4.12 -13.14 4.65
N ARG A 62 3.82 -12.47 5.76
CA ARG A 62 2.70 -12.82 6.65
C ARG A 62 1.35 -12.64 5.97
N TYR A 63 1.22 -11.64 5.11
CA TYR A 63 0.01 -11.37 4.35
C TYR A 63 0.31 -11.46 2.85
N PRO A 64 0.24 -12.66 2.23
CA PRO A 64 0.66 -12.83 0.84
C PRO A 64 0.02 -11.81 -0.10
N VAL A 65 0.87 -10.98 -0.71
CA VAL A 65 0.47 -9.98 -1.69
C VAL A 65 0.46 -10.60 -3.07
N LYS A 66 -0.58 -10.34 -3.87
CA LYS A 66 -0.65 -10.73 -5.29
C LYS A 66 -0.68 -9.48 -6.16
N SER A 67 0.42 -9.23 -6.86
CA SER A 67 0.49 -8.14 -7.83
C SER A 67 -0.30 -8.51 -9.09
N ASN A 68 -1.37 -7.77 -9.36
CA ASN A 68 -2.19 -7.89 -10.57
C ASN A 68 -2.43 -6.50 -11.17
N ASN A 69 -1.35 -5.72 -11.32
CA ASN A 69 -1.37 -4.33 -11.79
C ASN A 69 -2.36 -3.48 -10.98
N SER A 70 -3.26 -2.72 -11.62
CA SER A 70 -4.32 -1.95 -10.95
C SER A 70 -5.41 -2.78 -10.26
N ARG A 71 -5.31 -4.12 -10.27
CA ARG A 71 -6.24 -5.05 -9.60
C ARG A 71 -5.55 -5.94 -8.57
N SER A 72 -4.46 -5.45 -8.00
CA SER A 72 -3.69 -6.16 -6.95
C SER A 72 -4.52 -6.34 -5.67
N TYR A 73 -4.16 -7.33 -4.86
CA TYR A 73 -4.85 -7.64 -3.61
C TYR A 73 -3.92 -8.32 -2.59
N VAL A 74 -4.33 -8.31 -1.33
CA VAL A 74 -3.64 -8.96 -0.20
C VAL A 74 -4.50 -10.10 0.34
N GLU A 75 -3.88 -11.22 0.71
CA GLU A 75 -4.53 -12.39 1.30
C GLU A 75 -4.24 -12.48 2.80
N GLU A 76 -5.26 -12.82 3.59
CA GLU A 76 -5.08 -13.14 5.01
C GLU A 76 -5.25 -14.66 5.23
N SER A 77 -4.23 -15.29 5.81
CA SER A 77 -4.21 -16.75 6.02
C SER A 77 -5.12 -17.22 7.16
N THR A 78 -5.49 -16.35 8.10
CA THR A 78 -6.25 -16.71 9.32
C THR A 78 -7.76 -16.74 9.10
N SER A 79 -8.27 -15.99 8.12
CA SER A 79 -9.71 -15.83 7.88
C SER A 79 -10.10 -16.29 6.45
N LYS A 80 -10.35 -17.59 6.27
CA LYS A 80 -10.99 -18.16 5.05
C LYS A 80 -10.44 -17.64 3.69
N ASN A 81 -9.12 -17.50 3.51
CA ASN A 81 -8.52 -16.96 2.28
C ASN A 81 -9.19 -15.66 1.80
N SER A 82 -9.48 -14.75 2.73
CA SER A 82 -10.12 -13.49 2.40
C SER A 82 -9.17 -12.64 1.56
N LYS A 83 -9.62 -12.31 0.35
CA LYS A 83 -8.91 -11.41 -0.57
C LYS A 83 -9.37 -9.97 -0.33
N PHE A 84 -8.41 -9.09 -0.06
CA PHE A 84 -8.65 -7.67 0.18
C PHE A 84 -8.04 -6.83 -0.95
N PRO A 85 -8.87 -6.10 -1.72
CA PRO A 85 -8.40 -5.40 -2.91
C PRO A 85 -7.55 -4.17 -2.55
N LEU A 86 -6.45 -3.97 -3.28
CA LEU A 86 -5.63 -2.74 -3.25
C LEU A 86 -6.11 -1.71 -4.28
N TYR A 87 -7.39 -1.77 -4.63
CA TYR A 87 -8.05 -0.85 -5.55
C TYR A 87 -9.50 -0.65 -5.10
N ILE A 88 -10.11 0.40 -5.62
CA ILE A 88 -11.52 0.71 -5.39
C ILE A 88 -12.25 0.63 -6.73
N ASP A 89 -13.34 -0.12 -6.78
CA ASP A 89 -14.24 -0.11 -7.93
C ASP A 89 -15.26 1.02 -7.78
N HIS A 90 -15.20 2.01 -8.67
CA HIS A 90 -16.11 3.15 -8.70
C HIS A 90 -17.56 2.76 -9.05
N ARG A 91 -17.77 1.60 -9.69
CA ARG A 91 -19.10 1.16 -10.15
C ARG A 91 -19.89 0.44 -9.06
N THR A 92 -19.19 -0.18 -8.12
CA THR A 92 -19.76 -1.04 -7.07
C THR A 92 -19.52 -0.44 -5.69
N TYR A 93 -19.52 0.89 -5.62
CA TYR A 93 -19.02 1.63 -4.48
C TYR A 93 -19.96 1.57 -3.27
N VAL A 94 -19.56 0.82 -2.24
CA VAL A 94 -20.30 0.70 -0.96
C VAL A 94 -19.29 0.80 0.20
N GLU A 95 -19.70 1.32 1.36
CA GLU A 95 -18.85 1.51 2.57
C GLU A 95 -18.06 0.25 2.98
N ARG A 96 -18.62 -0.93 2.70
CA ARG A 96 -17.95 -2.23 2.90
C ARG A 96 -16.66 -2.34 2.07
N GLU A 97 -16.68 -1.96 0.80
CA GLU A 97 -15.50 -2.03 -0.08
C GLU A 97 -14.44 -1.00 0.32
N ARG A 98 -14.84 0.18 0.83
CA ARG A 98 -13.90 1.14 1.43
C ARG A 98 -13.15 0.54 2.61
N THR A 99 -13.86 -0.12 3.50
CA THR A 99 -13.27 -0.74 4.70
C THR A 99 -12.31 -1.86 4.31
N ARG A 100 -12.68 -2.68 3.33
CA ARG A 100 -11.81 -3.74 2.79
C ARG A 100 -10.56 -3.20 2.13
N PHE A 101 -10.67 -2.13 1.35
CA PHE A 101 -9.51 -1.45 0.75
C PHE A 101 -8.57 -0.89 1.81
N ALA A 102 -9.09 -0.12 2.77
CA ALA A 102 -8.28 0.45 3.85
C ALA A 102 -7.57 -0.65 4.66
N TYR A 103 -8.25 -1.77 4.88
CA TYR A 103 -7.66 -2.95 5.51
C TYR A 103 -6.57 -3.61 4.64
N ALA A 104 -6.78 -3.75 3.32
CA ALA A 104 -5.75 -4.26 2.40
C ALA A 104 -4.46 -3.43 2.46
N VAL A 105 -4.59 -2.10 2.46
CA VAL A 105 -3.48 -1.16 2.57
C VAL A 105 -2.77 -1.31 3.92
N PHE A 106 -3.52 -1.44 5.02
CA PHE A 106 -2.94 -1.73 6.33
C PHE A 106 -2.13 -3.03 6.35
N LEU A 107 -2.65 -4.12 5.77
CA LEU A 107 -1.94 -5.40 5.70
C LEU A 107 -0.67 -5.31 4.85
N LEU A 108 -0.73 -4.66 3.69
CA LEU A 108 0.45 -4.41 2.85
C LEU A 108 1.55 -3.65 3.62
N ASN A 109 1.17 -2.70 4.49
CA ASN A 109 2.12 -2.00 5.34
C ASN A 109 2.76 -2.93 6.39
N LYS A 110 2.01 -3.92 6.89
CA LYS A 110 2.54 -4.91 7.83
C LYS A 110 3.60 -5.81 7.20
N ASP A 111 3.47 -6.15 5.93
CA ASP A 111 4.51 -6.89 5.21
C ASP A 111 5.76 -6.03 5.00
N ILE A 112 5.61 -4.74 4.68
CA ILE A 112 6.75 -3.82 4.57
C ILE A 112 7.47 -3.67 5.92
N GLU A 113 6.72 -3.52 7.01
CA GLU A 113 7.25 -3.52 8.37
C GLU A 113 8.00 -4.83 8.67
N GLN A 114 7.46 -5.99 8.27
CA GLN A 114 8.14 -7.27 8.42
C GLN A 114 9.48 -7.30 7.67
N ILE A 115 9.52 -6.84 6.42
CA ILE A 115 10.76 -6.77 5.64
C ILE A 115 11.76 -5.85 6.33
N LEU A 116 11.35 -4.66 6.76
CA LEU A 116 12.21 -3.74 7.50
C LEU A 116 12.81 -4.38 8.76
N ASN A 117 11.96 -5.02 9.58
CA ASN A 117 12.37 -5.67 10.81
C ASN A 117 13.35 -6.82 10.57
N ALA A 118 13.19 -7.57 9.47
CA ALA A 118 14.11 -8.65 9.09
C ALA A 118 15.53 -8.13 8.78
N HIS A 119 15.66 -6.86 8.40
CA HIS A 119 16.94 -6.18 8.16
C HIS A 119 17.40 -5.31 9.35
N GLY A 120 16.76 -5.44 10.53
CA GLY A 120 17.12 -4.66 11.72
C GLY A 120 16.75 -3.18 11.65
N LEU A 121 15.82 -2.81 10.75
CA LEU A 121 15.33 -1.45 10.60
C LEU A 121 13.96 -1.31 11.27
N ASP A 122 13.82 -0.36 12.20
CA ASP A 122 12.50 -0.07 12.79
C ASP A 122 11.58 0.62 11.77
N ALA A 123 10.37 0.13 11.56
CA ALA A 123 9.37 0.85 10.78
C ALA A 123 9.00 2.18 11.45
N TYR A 124 8.65 3.20 10.66
CA TYR A 124 8.10 4.46 11.18
C TYR A 124 6.69 4.30 11.78
N GLY A 125 6.10 3.10 11.65
CA GLY A 125 4.81 2.72 12.18
C GLY A 125 3.99 1.88 11.21
N VAL A 126 2.81 1.45 11.68
CA VAL A 126 2.01 0.39 11.04
C VAL A 126 0.74 0.91 10.38
N ALA A 127 0.47 2.21 10.53
CA ALA A 127 -0.69 2.87 9.94
C ALA A 127 -0.57 2.97 8.40
N PRO A 128 -1.69 2.95 7.64
CA PRO A 128 -1.71 2.98 6.18
C PRO A 128 -0.85 4.07 5.52
N HIS A 129 -0.79 5.25 6.14
CA HIS A 129 -0.03 6.40 5.61
C HIS A 129 1.49 6.26 5.77
N GLN A 130 1.98 5.23 6.47
CA GLN A 130 3.41 4.98 6.69
C GLN A 130 4.05 4.09 5.62
N ILE A 131 3.26 3.46 4.74
CA ILE A 131 3.73 2.59 3.65
C ILE A 131 4.89 3.22 2.89
N LEU A 132 4.71 4.46 2.46
CA LEU A 132 5.69 5.15 1.64
C LEU A 132 6.96 5.51 2.43
N ASN A 133 6.81 5.92 3.68
CA ASN A 133 7.95 6.24 4.55
C ASN A 133 8.78 4.98 4.83
N ASN A 134 8.10 3.85 5.06
CA ASN A 134 8.71 2.56 5.32
C ASN A 134 9.45 2.02 4.07
N LEU A 135 8.84 2.08 2.89
CA LEU A 135 9.49 1.71 1.62
C LEU A 135 10.71 2.58 1.32
N HIS A 136 10.59 3.90 1.50
CA HIS A 136 11.72 4.79 1.32
C HIS A 136 12.86 4.42 2.28
N LYS A 137 12.56 4.14 3.56
CA LYS A 137 13.59 3.76 4.54
C LYS A 137 14.40 2.57 4.05
N PHE A 138 13.70 1.54 3.56
CA PHE A 138 14.32 0.35 3.00
C PHE A 138 15.20 0.67 1.78
N LEU A 139 14.65 1.39 0.79
CA LEU A 139 15.37 1.72 -0.45
C LEU A 139 16.56 2.65 -0.20
N SER A 140 16.48 3.56 0.78
CA SER A 140 17.58 4.45 1.15
C SER A 140 18.69 3.78 1.95
N PHE A 141 18.42 2.63 2.59
CA PHE A 141 19.42 1.86 3.33
C PHE A 141 20.32 1.03 2.41
N SER A 142 19.87 0.76 1.18
CA SER A 142 20.58 -0.10 0.22
C SER A 142 21.61 0.64 -0.67
N ASN A 143 21.92 1.91 -0.39
CA ASN A 143 23.01 2.70 -1.02
C ASN A 143 24.04 3.10 0.04
#